data_AF-S5TMR9-F1
#
_entry.id   AF-S5TMR9-F1
#
_cell.length_a   1.000
_cell.length_b   1.000
_cell.length_c   1.000
_cell.angle_alpha   90.00
_cell.angle_beta   90.00
_cell.angle_gamma   90.00
#
_symmetry.space_group_name_H-M   'P 1'
#
loop_
_entity.id
_entity.type
_entity.pdbx_description
1 polymer ?
#
loop_
_entity_poly.entity_id
_entity_poly.type
_entity_poly.pdbx_seq_one_letter_code
_entity_poly.pdbx_strand_id
1 'polypeptide(L)'
;MHLCQQIININDNNSKLKIMPLDKGKYGLFRKHYKILLKKDFIESDQWLDWFVGFSEGDDCLFTSVKNNRCYFILTQKEISILNHIKDVFDFGNVKLFNYNNKSVKTKTDIIDFGRWTCYDKKLIVLLYLIFNGNLYLKSKNTDLNNWYNILMNSPLSRLKAVGITSLNLIPIFNPKLNKPKLYNSLLSGFIDAEGCFTISFYTSEKVAVRFILDQAEEEILLNNIGILFSNKPSVYLRKTKGKDIYR
;
A
#
# COMPACT_ATOMS: atom_id res chain seq x y z
N MET A 1 15.49 32.14 5.00
CA MET A 1 16.93 32.43 4.93
C MET A 1 17.55 31.96 6.25
N HIS A 2 18.20 30.78 6.25
CA HIS A 2 19.18 30.25 7.24
C HIS A 2 18.76 30.19 8.74
N LEU A 3 19.07 29.22 9.61
CA LEU A 3 19.92 28.02 9.73
C LEU A 3 19.27 27.17 10.89
N CYS A 4 19.36 25.83 10.94
CA CYS A 4 20.19 25.04 11.90
C CYS A 4 20.27 25.61 13.34
N GLN A 5 20.13 24.89 14.47
CA GLN A 5 20.65 23.57 14.87
C GLN A 5 20.18 23.25 16.31
N GLN A 6 20.09 21.95 16.65
CA GLN A 6 20.18 21.31 17.99
C GLN A 6 19.03 21.60 18.98
N ILE A 7 18.44 20.60 19.66
CA ILE A 7 19.02 19.87 20.82
C ILE A 7 18.71 18.36 20.73
N ILE A 8 19.76 17.53 20.76
CA ILE A 8 19.72 16.22 21.43
C ILE A 8 20.97 16.17 22.30
N ASN A 9 20.76 16.02 23.60
CA ASN A 9 21.81 15.83 24.59
C ASN A 9 21.64 14.42 25.18
N ILE A 10 22.46 13.46 24.72
CA ILE A 10 22.70 12.20 25.44
C ILE A 10 24.17 11.83 25.20
N ASN A 11 25.00 12.11 26.20
CA ASN A 11 26.22 11.35 26.43
C ASN A 11 25.82 10.02 27.07
N ASP A 12 26.10 8.90 26.42
CA ASP A 12 26.99 7.88 26.97
C ASP A 12 27.24 6.74 25.97
N ASN A 13 28.49 6.71 25.53
CA ASN A 13 29.35 5.57 25.20
C ASN A 13 28.78 4.33 24.47
N ASN A 14 29.30 4.15 23.24
CA ASN A 14 29.42 2.89 22.50
C ASN A 14 28.14 2.23 21.97
N SER A 15 27.48 2.91 21.03
CA SER A 15 27.05 2.21 19.81
C SER A 15 27.32 3.08 18.59
N LYS A 16 28.25 2.66 17.73
CA LYS A 16 28.27 3.14 16.34
C LYS A 16 26.93 2.71 15.75
N LEU A 17 25.96 3.62 15.70
CA LEU A 17 24.77 3.45 14.87
C LEU A 17 25.29 3.40 13.43
N LYS A 18 25.53 2.18 12.96
CA LYS A 18 26.00 1.92 11.62
C LYS A 18 24.80 2.18 10.72
N ILE A 19 24.65 3.42 10.26
CA ILE A 19 23.74 3.78 9.19
C ILE A 19 24.14 2.89 8.01
N MET A 20 23.36 1.85 7.77
CA MET A 20 23.61 0.97 6.64
C MET A 20 23.44 1.79 5.37
N PRO A 21 24.33 1.63 4.37
CA PRO A 21 24.14 2.30 3.09
C PRO A 21 22.78 1.89 2.55
N LEU A 22 21.95 2.89 2.22
CA LEU A 22 20.68 2.72 1.52
C LEU A 22 20.97 1.81 0.32
N ASP A 23 20.47 0.58 0.39
CA ASP A 23 20.59 -0.35 -0.72
C ASP A 23 19.94 0.30 -1.96
N LYS A 24 20.55 0.11 -3.13
CA LYS A 24 20.36 0.94 -4.32
C LYS A 24 18.87 1.09 -4.69
N GLY A 25 18.36 2.33 -4.66
CA GLY A 25 17.02 2.68 -5.18
C GLY A 25 15.90 2.71 -4.13
N LYS A 26 14.72 3.21 -4.55
CA LYS A 26 13.55 3.44 -3.68
C LYS A 26 13.13 2.17 -2.91
N TYR A 27 13.24 1.01 -3.55
CA TYR A 27 12.85 -0.30 -3.00
C TYR A 27 14.05 -1.22 -2.69
N GLY A 28 15.26 -0.67 -2.53
CA GLY A 28 16.48 -1.48 -2.35
C GLY A 28 16.41 -2.42 -1.14
N LEU A 29 15.90 -1.94 -0.01
CA LEU A 29 15.74 -2.78 1.19
C LEU A 29 14.75 -3.92 0.98
N PHE A 30 13.62 -3.66 0.31
CA PHE A 30 12.67 -4.71 -0.05
C PHE A 30 13.35 -5.78 -0.91
N ARG A 31 14.03 -5.38 -1.99
CA ARG A 31 14.70 -6.31 -2.92
C ARG A 31 15.75 -7.17 -2.23
N LYS A 32 16.57 -6.57 -1.36
CA LYS A 32 17.57 -7.27 -0.55
C LYS A 32 16.93 -8.36 0.33
N HIS A 33 15.91 -7.99 1.10
CA HIS A 33 15.28 -8.91 2.05
C HIS A 33 14.40 -9.95 1.34
N TYR A 34 13.82 -9.61 0.20
CA TYR A 34 13.14 -10.54 -0.70
C TYR A 34 14.11 -11.64 -1.15
N LYS A 35 15.30 -11.25 -1.65
CA LYS A 35 16.34 -12.20 -2.08
C LYS A 35 16.77 -13.14 -0.96
N ILE A 36 16.93 -12.63 0.26
CA ILE A 36 17.31 -13.46 1.40
C ILE A 36 16.20 -14.46 1.75
N LEU A 37 14.94 -14.01 1.81
CA LEU A 37 13.83 -14.83 2.25
C LEU A 37 13.44 -15.90 1.22
N LEU A 38 13.28 -15.50 -0.05
CA LEU A 38 12.80 -16.39 -1.12
C LEU A 38 13.93 -17.01 -1.95
N LYS A 39 15.19 -16.67 -1.64
CA LYS A 39 16.39 -17.19 -2.33
C LYS A 39 16.40 -16.91 -3.85
N LYS A 40 15.74 -15.84 -4.28
CA LYS A 40 15.65 -15.40 -5.67
C LYS A 40 15.50 -13.89 -5.76
N ASP A 41 15.93 -13.29 -6.87
CA ASP A 41 15.76 -11.85 -7.10
C ASP A 41 14.30 -11.51 -7.44
N PHE A 42 13.83 -10.35 -6.98
CA PHE A 42 12.55 -9.80 -7.41
C PHE A 42 12.75 -9.13 -8.77
N ILE A 43 12.05 -9.64 -9.79
CA ILE A 43 12.31 -9.32 -11.20
C ILE A 43 11.59 -8.05 -11.68
N GLU A 44 10.47 -7.69 -11.06
CA GLU A 44 9.67 -6.56 -11.53
C GLU A 44 10.31 -5.21 -11.20
N SER A 45 9.91 -4.20 -11.98
CA SER A 45 10.45 -2.84 -11.92
C SER A 45 9.99 -2.05 -10.69
N ASP A 46 10.68 -0.94 -10.38
CA ASP A 46 10.22 0.01 -9.37
C ASP A 46 8.88 0.66 -9.76
N GLN A 47 8.60 0.78 -11.06
CA GLN A 47 7.30 1.23 -11.56
C GLN A 47 6.17 0.24 -11.24
N TRP A 48 6.43 -1.06 -11.33
CA TRP A 48 5.44 -2.06 -10.92
C TRP A 48 5.16 -1.98 -9.40
N LEU A 49 6.20 -1.75 -8.59
CA LEU A 49 6.04 -1.54 -7.15
C LEU A 49 5.32 -0.22 -6.83
N ASP A 50 5.56 0.84 -7.60
CA ASP A 50 4.79 2.09 -7.50
C ASP A 50 3.31 1.86 -7.78
N TRP A 51 2.99 1.18 -8.88
CA TRP A 51 1.63 0.77 -9.24
C TRP A 51 1.01 -0.06 -8.12
N PHE A 52 1.70 -1.07 -7.61
CA PHE A 52 1.19 -1.93 -6.53
C PHE A 52 0.88 -1.14 -5.25
N VAL A 53 1.70 -0.14 -4.90
CA VAL A 53 1.43 0.75 -3.77
C VAL A 53 0.13 1.52 -4.00
N GLY A 54 -0.03 2.17 -5.16
CA GLY A 54 -1.24 2.91 -5.50
C GLY A 54 -2.49 2.05 -5.49
N PHE A 55 -2.41 0.86 -6.11
CA PHE A 55 -3.51 -0.12 -6.16
C PHE A 55 -3.93 -0.57 -4.76
N SER A 56 -2.96 -0.89 -3.91
CA SER A 56 -3.21 -1.31 -2.52
C SER A 56 -3.81 -0.20 -1.64
N GLU A 57 -3.45 1.06 -1.89
CA GLU A 57 -4.00 2.20 -1.15
C GLU A 57 -5.46 2.47 -1.50
N GLY A 58 -5.84 2.34 -2.78
CA GLY A 58 -7.24 2.47 -3.20
C GLY A 58 -8.13 1.40 -2.58
N ASP A 59 -7.70 0.14 -2.56
CA ASP A 59 -8.53 -0.98 -2.08
C ASP A 59 -8.51 -1.21 -0.55
N ASP A 60 -8.04 -0.25 0.25
CA ASP A 60 -8.05 -0.32 1.72
C ASP A 60 -7.36 -1.58 2.31
N CYS A 61 -6.20 -2.00 1.77
CA CYS A 61 -5.69 -3.37 1.99
C CYS A 61 -4.93 -3.66 3.29
N LEU A 62 -4.56 -2.61 4.04
CA LEU A 62 -3.74 -2.71 5.25
C LEU A 62 -4.63 -2.79 6.49
N PHE A 63 -4.48 -3.86 7.27
CA PHE A 63 -5.26 -4.07 8.49
C PHE A 63 -4.37 -4.41 9.68
N THR A 64 -4.80 -3.99 10.87
CA THR A 64 -4.15 -4.34 12.14
C THR A 64 -5.14 -4.94 13.11
N SER A 65 -4.67 -5.90 13.91
CA SER A 65 -5.37 -6.33 15.12
C SER A 65 -4.46 -6.07 16.30
N VAL A 66 -4.67 -4.93 16.96
CA VAL A 66 -3.92 -4.54 18.17
C VAL A 66 -4.08 -5.60 19.26
N LYS A 67 -5.32 -6.04 19.51
CA LYS A 67 -5.64 -7.09 20.50
C LYS A 67 -4.84 -8.38 20.28
N ASN A 68 -4.67 -8.79 19.03
CA ASN A 68 -3.99 -10.04 18.68
C ASN A 68 -2.52 -9.85 18.30
N ASN A 69 -1.99 -8.62 18.39
CA ASN A 69 -0.64 -8.23 17.99
C ASN A 69 -0.26 -8.76 16.59
N ARG A 70 -1.16 -8.56 15.60
CA ARG A 70 -1.04 -9.11 14.25
C ARG A 70 -1.31 -8.07 13.17
N CYS A 71 -0.53 -8.17 12.11
CA CYS A 71 -0.67 -7.43 10.86
C CYS A 71 -1.31 -8.34 9.83
N TYR A 72 -2.22 -7.79 9.02
CA TYR A 72 -2.88 -8.51 7.95
C TYR A 72 -2.86 -7.63 6.70
N PHE A 73 -2.41 -8.19 5.59
CA PHE A 73 -2.62 -7.59 4.29
C PHE A 73 -3.70 -8.39 3.56
N ILE A 74 -4.76 -7.72 3.13
CA ILE A 74 -5.90 -8.34 2.44
C ILE A 74 -6.30 -7.42 1.29
N LEU A 75 -5.95 -7.83 0.07
CA LEU A 75 -6.37 -7.16 -1.16
C LEU A 75 -7.57 -7.90 -1.74
N THR A 76 -8.71 -7.22 -1.81
CA THR A 76 -9.98 -7.78 -2.26
C THR A 76 -10.32 -7.25 -3.64
N GLN A 77 -10.55 -8.14 -4.61
CA GLN A 77 -10.85 -7.74 -5.99
C GLN A 77 -11.88 -8.64 -6.65
N LYS A 78 -12.73 -8.05 -7.50
CA LYS A 78 -13.64 -8.82 -8.39
C LYS A 78 -12.85 -9.47 -9.51
N GLU A 79 -11.84 -8.77 -10.01
CA GLU A 79 -10.96 -9.30 -11.03
C GLU A 79 -9.97 -10.29 -10.41
N ILE A 80 -10.19 -11.59 -10.62
CA ILE A 80 -9.36 -12.62 -9.99
C ILE A 80 -7.97 -12.73 -10.66
N SER A 81 -7.88 -12.39 -11.95
CA SER A 81 -6.64 -12.37 -12.72
C SER A 81 -5.59 -11.47 -12.08
N ILE A 82 -5.96 -10.26 -11.64
CA ILE A 82 -5.00 -9.33 -11.03
C ILE A 82 -4.47 -9.85 -9.69
N LEU A 83 -5.32 -10.52 -8.90
CA LEU A 83 -4.90 -11.14 -7.64
C LEU A 83 -3.89 -12.28 -7.88
N ASN A 84 -4.14 -13.11 -8.89
CA ASN A 84 -3.21 -14.17 -9.28
C ASN A 84 -1.91 -13.60 -9.84
N HIS A 85 -1.97 -12.54 -10.66
CA HIS A 85 -0.79 -11.83 -11.16
C HIS A 85 0.08 -11.31 -10.01
N ILE A 86 -0.53 -10.62 -9.04
CA ILE A 86 0.19 -10.10 -7.85
C ILE A 86 0.79 -11.25 -7.04
N LYS A 87 0.04 -12.34 -6.81
CA LYS A 87 0.54 -13.53 -6.14
C LYS A 87 1.77 -14.11 -6.86
N ASP A 88 1.71 -14.21 -8.18
CA ASP A 88 2.76 -14.85 -8.97
C ASP A 88 4.02 -13.95 -9.09
N VAL A 89 3.84 -12.64 -9.20
CA VAL A 89 4.94 -11.65 -9.15
C VAL A 89 5.65 -11.70 -7.79
N PHE A 90 4.90 -11.67 -6.69
CA PHE A 90 5.51 -11.71 -5.36
C PHE A 90 6.00 -13.10 -4.97
N ASP A 91 5.44 -14.16 -5.56
CA ASP A 91 5.66 -15.56 -5.18
C ASP A 91 5.38 -15.83 -3.69
N PHE A 92 4.38 -15.13 -3.15
CA PHE A 92 3.90 -15.36 -1.79
C PHE A 92 2.46 -14.91 -1.60
N GLY A 93 1.92 -15.23 -0.42
CA GLY A 93 0.53 -14.99 -0.09
C GLY A 93 -0.41 -16.00 -0.74
N ASN A 94 -1.71 -15.86 -0.49
CA ASN A 94 -2.70 -16.81 -0.97
C ASN A 94 -3.93 -16.10 -1.53
N VAL A 95 -4.39 -16.54 -2.70
CA VAL A 95 -5.67 -16.12 -3.26
C VAL A 95 -6.76 -17.08 -2.79
N LYS A 96 -7.81 -16.54 -2.18
CA LYS A 96 -9.02 -17.30 -1.81
C LYS A 96 -10.22 -16.66 -2.50
N LEU A 97 -11.13 -17.51 -2.99
CA LEU A 97 -12.33 -17.09 -3.71
C LEU A 97 -13.54 -17.09 -2.78
N PHE A 98 -14.44 -16.13 -3.00
CA PHE A 98 -15.62 -15.91 -2.17
C PHE A 98 -16.84 -15.61 -3.03
N ASN A 99 -18.01 -15.95 -2.51
CA ASN A 99 -19.29 -15.49 -3.03
C ASN A 99 -19.74 -14.20 -2.34
N TYR A 100 -20.84 -13.61 -2.81
CA TYR A 100 -21.43 -12.35 -2.32
C TYR A 100 -21.80 -12.41 -0.82
N ASN A 101 -22.02 -13.61 -0.27
CA ASN A 101 -22.26 -13.83 1.16
C ASN A 101 -20.96 -13.93 1.99
N ASN A 102 -19.80 -13.56 1.43
CA ASN A 102 -18.49 -13.70 2.06
C ASN A 102 -18.11 -15.14 2.44
N LYS A 103 -18.73 -16.16 1.84
CA LYS A 103 -18.37 -17.56 2.10
C LYS A 103 -17.29 -17.99 1.12
N SER A 104 -16.25 -18.65 1.64
CA SER A 104 -15.23 -19.24 0.77
C SER A 104 -15.84 -20.27 -0.15
N VAL A 105 -15.48 -20.18 -1.43
CA VAL A 105 -15.84 -21.15 -2.47
C VAL A 105 -15.13 -22.48 -2.17
N LYS A 106 -15.88 -23.57 -2.18
CA LYS A 106 -15.41 -24.93 -1.86
C LYS A 106 -15.53 -25.88 -3.04
N THR A 107 -16.47 -25.62 -3.94
CA THR A 107 -16.79 -26.49 -5.07
C THR A 107 -16.69 -25.74 -6.39
N LYS A 108 -16.53 -26.48 -7.49
CA LYS A 108 -16.50 -25.90 -8.84
C LYS A 108 -17.86 -25.33 -9.29
N THR A 109 -18.94 -25.66 -8.57
CA THR A 109 -20.30 -25.20 -8.85
C THR A 109 -20.68 -23.94 -8.07
N ASP A 110 -19.84 -23.49 -7.13
CA ASP A 110 -20.14 -22.27 -6.39
C ASP A 110 -19.95 -21.04 -7.28
N ILE A 111 -20.83 -20.05 -7.13
CA ILE A 111 -20.70 -18.74 -7.78
C ILE A 111 -19.53 -17.99 -7.13
N ILE A 112 -18.61 -17.49 -7.96
CA ILE A 112 -17.48 -16.66 -7.55
C ILE A 112 -17.86 -15.21 -7.82
N ASP A 113 -17.85 -14.39 -6.77
CA ASP A 113 -18.14 -12.95 -6.86
C ASP A 113 -16.86 -12.11 -6.75
N PHE A 114 -15.92 -12.53 -5.90
CA PHE A 114 -14.66 -11.84 -5.69
C PHE A 114 -13.60 -12.76 -5.08
N GLY A 115 -12.35 -12.30 -5.11
CA GLY A 115 -11.21 -12.95 -4.49
C GLY A 115 -10.55 -12.07 -3.45
N ARG A 116 -9.71 -12.70 -2.62
CA ARG A 116 -8.81 -12.00 -1.71
C ARG A 116 -7.41 -12.56 -1.84
N TRP A 117 -6.44 -11.73 -2.21
CA TRP A 117 -5.04 -12.05 -2.00
C TRP A 117 -4.64 -11.63 -0.59
N THR A 118 -4.11 -12.59 0.16
CA THR A 118 -3.92 -12.46 1.61
C THR A 118 -2.51 -12.79 2.02
N CYS A 119 -1.95 -11.96 2.89
CA CYS A 119 -0.65 -12.19 3.51
C CYS A 119 -0.75 -11.96 5.02
N TYR A 120 -0.42 -12.99 5.78
CA TYR A 120 -0.47 -13.00 7.24
C TYR A 120 0.84 -13.49 7.87
N ASP A 121 1.75 -14.06 7.07
CA ASP A 121 3.06 -14.46 7.56
C ASP A 121 3.85 -13.21 7.90
N LYS A 122 4.33 -13.15 9.14
CA LYS A 122 5.06 -12.02 9.68
C LYS A 122 6.31 -11.67 8.86
N LYS A 123 6.99 -12.67 8.32
CA LYS A 123 8.17 -12.51 7.45
C LYS A 123 7.83 -11.76 6.18
N LEU A 124 6.73 -12.16 5.55
CA LEU A 124 6.22 -11.56 4.32
C LEU A 124 5.60 -10.17 4.57
N ILE A 125 4.94 -9.98 5.72
CA ILE A 125 4.49 -8.66 6.17
C ILE A 125 5.64 -7.67 6.26
N VAL A 126 6.83 -8.09 6.71
CA VAL A 126 7.98 -7.18 6.73
C VAL A 126 8.38 -6.75 5.32
N LEU A 127 8.34 -7.65 4.32
CA LEU A 127 8.59 -7.26 2.94
C LEU A 127 7.58 -6.21 2.45
N LEU A 128 6.29 -6.40 2.75
CA LEU A 128 5.25 -5.42 2.45
C LEU A 128 5.47 -4.09 3.18
N TYR A 129 5.86 -4.13 4.46
CA TYR A 129 6.22 -2.94 5.23
C TYR A 129 7.35 -2.15 4.55
N LEU A 130 8.38 -2.83 4.04
CA LEU A 130 9.50 -2.19 3.32
C LEU A 130 9.05 -1.55 1.99
N ILE A 131 8.00 -2.08 1.35
CA ILE A 131 7.39 -1.47 0.16
C ILE A 131 6.61 -0.21 0.54
N PHE A 132 5.81 -0.25 1.60
CA PHE A 132 4.91 0.85 1.95
C PHE A 132 5.58 1.99 2.72
N ASN A 133 6.61 1.71 3.53
CA ASN A 133 7.21 2.70 4.43
C ASN A 133 7.83 3.87 3.67
N GLY A 134 7.28 5.08 3.88
CA GLY A 134 7.66 6.30 3.17
C GLY A 134 7.13 6.42 1.73
N ASN A 135 6.30 5.49 1.28
CA ASN A 135 5.77 5.43 -0.09
C ASN A 135 4.25 5.62 -0.19
N LEU A 136 3.55 5.71 0.94
CA LEU A 136 2.09 5.92 1.01
C LEU A 136 1.68 7.39 0.78
N TYR A 137 0.42 7.58 0.38
CA TYR A 137 -0.21 8.85 0.04
C TYR A 137 -1.41 9.14 0.93
N LEU A 138 -2.14 8.10 1.35
CA LEU A 138 -3.30 8.23 2.23
C LEU A 138 -2.87 8.37 3.68
N LYS A 139 -3.54 9.27 4.42
CA LYS A 139 -3.25 9.48 5.85
C LYS A 139 -3.71 8.28 6.68
N SER A 140 -4.84 7.70 6.33
CA SER A 140 -5.38 6.49 6.96
C SER A 140 -4.38 5.33 6.85
N LYS A 141 -3.83 5.09 5.65
CA LYS A 141 -2.86 4.03 5.40
C LYS A 141 -1.54 4.23 6.14
N ASN A 142 -1.08 5.47 6.26
CA ASN A 142 0.08 5.77 7.12
C ASN A 142 -0.17 5.43 8.59
N THR A 143 -1.39 5.67 9.08
CA THR A 143 -1.78 5.29 10.45
C THR A 143 -1.75 3.76 10.62
N ASP A 144 -2.30 3.01 9.67
CA ASP A 144 -2.26 1.54 9.68
C ASP A 144 -0.81 1.00 9.64
N LEU A 145 0.04 1.60 8.80
CA LEU A 145 1.44 1.20 8.67
C LEU A 145 2.26 1.53 9.93
N ASN A 146 1.96 2.63 10.63
CA ASN A 146 2.55 2.93 11.93
C ASN A 146 2.18 1.85 12.97
N ASN A 147 0.92 1.39 12.95
CA ASN A 147 0.50 0.28 13.80
C ASN A 147 1.23 -1.03 13.43
N TRP A 148 1.47 -1.30 12.14
CA TRP A 148 2.35 -2.41 11.73
C TRP A 148 3.75 -2.26 12.30
N TYR A 149 4.36 -1.08 12.17
CA TYR A 149 5.69 -0.82 12.71
C TYR A 149 5.75 -1.13 14.22
N ASN A 150 4.80 -0.62 15.01
CA ASN A 150 4.74 -0.88 16.45
C ASN A 150 4.60 -2.38 16.77
N ILE A 151 3.74 -3.10 16.03
CA ILE A 151 3.59 -4.55 16.19
C ILE A 151 4.89 -5.26 15.84
N LEU A 152 5.54 -4.91 14.73
CA LEU A 152 6.78 -5.52 14.25
C LEU A 152 7.94 -5.29 15.22
N MET A 153 8.08 -4.08 15.78
CA MET A 153 9.13 -3.76 16.75
C MET A 153 8.98 -4.50 18.07
N ASN A 154 7.75 -4.78 18.50
CA ASN A 154 7.47 -5.54 19.72
C ASN A 154 7.47 -7.07 19.50
N SER A 155 8.03 -7.53 18.39
CA SER A 155 8.00 -8.94 18.00
C SER A 155 9.25 -9.69 18.41
N PRO A 156 9.13 -10.98 18.82
CA PRO A 156 10.31 -11.81 19.05
C PRO A 156 11.18 -11.90 17.80
N LEU A 157 12.44 -11.50 17.93
CA LEU A 157 13.41 -11.44 16.84
C LEU A 157 13.62 -12.78 16.13
N SER A 158 13.44 -13.89 16.84
CA SER A 158 13.48 -15.26 16.28
C SER A 158 12.52 -15.45 15.10
N ARG A 159 11.39 -14.73 15.07
CA ARG A 159 10.41 -14.79 13.98
C ARG A 159 10.85 -14.01 12.73
N LEU A 160 11.83 -13.11 12.88
CA LEU A 160 12.33 -12.22 11.83
C LEU A 160 13.69 -12.65 11.27
N LYS A 161 14.45 -13.49 12.00
CA LYS A 161 15.74 -14.02 11.53
C LYS A 161 15.69 -14.65 10.14
N ALA A 162 14.58 -15.32 9.82
CA ALA A 162 14.39 -16.00 8.53
C ALA A 162 14.28 -15.04 7.33
N VAL A 163 14.01 -13.75 7.53
CA VAL A 163 14.06 -12.72 6.46
C VAL A 163 15.40 -11.97 6.42
N GLY A 164 16.43 -12.50 7.09
CA GLY A 164 17.71 -11.82 7.23
C GLY A 164 17.69 -10.65 8.20
N ILE A 165 16.61 -10.47 8.96
CA ILE A 165 16.52 -9.47 10.02
C ILE A 165 17.00 -10.12 11.32
N THR A 166 18.31 -9.98 11.55
CA THR A 166 19.01 -10.51 12.72
C THR A 166 19.07 -9.51 13.87
N SER A 167 18.60 -8.28 13.67
CA SER A 167 18.44 -7.23 14.67
C SER A 167 17.25 -6.34 14.30
N LEU A 168 16.50 -5.84 15.31
CA LEU A 168 15.38 -4.93 15.09
C LEU A 168 15.82 -3.61 14.43
N ASN A 169 17.08 -3.20 14.62
CA ASN A 169 17.65 -2.01 13.97
C ASN A 169 17.74 -2.12 12.44
N LEU A 170 17.48 -3.32 11.88
CA LEU A 170 17.40 -3.53 10.43
C LEU A 170 16.01 -3.25 9.86
N ILE A 171 14.98 -3.12 10.71
CA ILE A 171 13.67 -2.61 10.30
C ILE A 171 13.81 -1.08 10.25
N PRO A 172 13.58 -0.43 9.08
CA PRO A 172 13.59 1.01 8.99
C PRO A 172 12.58 1.62 9.96
N ILE A 173 12.94 2.75 10.57
CA ILE A 173 12.00 3.53 11.37
C ILE A 173 10.82 3.95 10.47
N PHE A 174 9.61 3.92 11.03
CA PHE A 174 8.42 4.39 10.32
C PHE A 174 8.60 5.83 9.85
N ASN A 175 8.32 6.06 8.57
CA ASN A 175 8.42 7.35 7.91
C ASN A 175 7.00 7.85 7.57
N PRO A 176 6.46 8.82 8.34
CA PRO A 176 5.09 9.32 8.18
C PRO A 176 4.92 10.27 6.98
N LYS A 177 5.87 10.28 6.05
CA LYS A 177 5.85 11.20 4.90
C LYS A 177 4.64 10.91 4.02
N LEU A 178 3.74 11.89 3.94
CA LEU A 178 2.71 11.93 2.91
C LEU A 178 3.34 12.37 1.59
N ASN A 179 3.31 11.48 0.60
CA ASN A 179 3.78 11.81 -0.73
C ASN A 179 2.74 12.64 -1.50
N LYS A 180 3.21 13.35 -2.52
CA LYS A 180 2.35 14.12 -3.43
C LYS A 180 2.24 13.39 -4.76
N PRO A 181 1.04 13.27 -5.35
CA PRO A 181 0.84 12.57 -6.62
C PRO A 181 1.70 13.19 -7.73
N LYS A 182 2.10 12.36 -8.69
CA LYS A 182 3.01 12.72 -9.80
C LYS A 182 2.57 11.96 -11.05
N LEU A 183 2.78 12.54 -12.22
CA LEU A 183 2.43 11.92 -13.51
C LEU A 183 3.54 11.03 -14.10
N TYR A 184 4.75 11.07 -13.53
CA TYR A 184 5.92 10.34 -14.05
C TYR A 184 6.25 9.06 -13.25
N ASN A 185 5.34 8.61 -12.39
CA ASN A 185 5.42 7.30 -11.74
C ASN A 185 4.10 6.55 -11.89
N SER A 186 4.12 5.24 -11.70
CA SER A 186 2.95 4.38 -11.95
C SER A 186 1.98 4.31 -10.78
N LEU A 187 2.24 5.04 -9.69
CA LEU A 187 1.41 5.00 -8.49
C LEU A 187 -0.02 5.49 -8.75
N LEU A 188 -0.14 6.61 -9.46
CA LEU A 188 -1.45 7.13 -9.80
C LEU A 188 -2.22 6.17 -10.71
N SER A 189 -1.53 5.44 -11.60
CA SER A 189 -2.16 4.39 -12.41
C SER A 189 -2.74 3.29 -11.53
N GLY A 190 -1.98 2.79 -10.55
CA GLY A 190 -2.50 1.77 -9.63
C GLY A 190 -3.68 2.27 -8.80
N PHE A 191 -3.61 3.51 -8.32
CA PHE A 191 -4.71 4.12 -7.58
C PHE A 191 -5.97 4.27 -8.45
N ILE A 192 -5.81 4.61 -9.73
CA ILE A 192 -6.89 4.67 -10.72
C ILE A 192 -7.45 3.28 -11.03
N ASP A 193 -6.63 2.25 -11.10
CA ASP A 193 -7.13 0.88 -11.32
C ASP A 193 -7.99 0.38 -10.15
N ALA A 194 -7.76 0.90 -8.94
CA ALA A 194 -8.57 0.57 -7.76
C ALA A 194 -9.86 1.41 -7.66
N GLU A 195 -9.76 2.74 -7.80
CA GLU A 195 -10.87 3.68 -7.47
C GLU A 195 -11.41 4.45 -8.68
N GLY A 196 -10.73 4.37 -9.82
CA GLY A 196 -11.07 5.09 -11.03
C GLY A 196 -12.30 4.53 -11.73
N CYS A 197 -13.13 5.43 -12.23
CA CYS A 197 -14.35 5.07 -12.95
C CYS A 197 -14.46 5.87 -14.24
N PHE A 198 -14.38 5.17 -15.38
CA PHE A 198 -14.61 5.73 -16.71
C PHE A 198 -16.04 5.42 -17.14
N THR A 199 -16.83 6.47 -17.41
CA THR A 199 -18.25 6.33 -17.72
C THR A 199 -18.63 7.13 -18.95
N ILE A 200 -19.59 6.58 -19.73
CA ILE A 200 -20.25 7.27 -20.82
C ILE A 200 -21.72 7.43 -20.42
N SER A 201 -22.24 8.65 -20.46
CA SER A 201 -23.63 8.98 -20.16
C SER A 201 -24.31 9.54 -21.41
N PHE A 202 -25.41 8.93 -21.82
CA PHE A 202 -26.26 9.42 -22.92
C PHE A 202 -27.41 10.23 -22.31
N TYR A 203 -27.45 11.53 -22.57
CA TYR A 203 -28.56 12.40 -22.12
C TYR A 203 -29.66 12.45 -23.17
N THR A 204 -29.27 12.46 -24.45
CA THR A 204 -30.13 12.35 -25.64
C THR A 204 -29.36 11.55 -26.70
N SER A 205 -30.01 11.24 -27.84
CA SER A 205 -29.34 10.59 -28.99
C SER A 205 -28.14 11.39 -29.52
N GLU A 206 -28.14 12.72 -29.31
CA GLU A 206 -27.08 13.63 -29.80
C GLU A 206 -26.14 14.10 -28.69
N LYS A 207 -26.52 13.95 -27.40
CA LYS A 207 -25.75 14.46 -26.26
C LYS A 207 -25.14 13.34 -25.43
N VAL A 208 -23.84 13.13 -25.62
CA VAL A 208 -23.02 12.17 -24.87
C VAL A 208 -22.05 12.92 -23.96
N ALA A 209 -21.86 12.43 -22.73
CA ALA A 209 -20.77 12.87 -21.87
C ALA A 209 -19.88 11.69 -21.51
N VAL A 210 -18.57 11.85 -21.67
CA VAL A 210 -17.55 10.93 -21.17
C VAL A 210 -16.98 11.53 -19.90
N ARG A 211 -16.91 10.74 -18.82
CA ARG A 211 -16.43 11.19 -17.52
C ARG A 211 -15.40 10.21 -16.98
N PHE A 212 -14.36 10.78 -16.41
CA PHE A 212 -13.47 10.10 -15.48
C PHE A 212 -13.78 10.61 -14.08
N ILE A 213 -13.90 9.68 -13.13
CA ILE A 213 -14.30 9.93 -11.75
C ILE A 213 -13.32 9.19 -10.85
N LEU A 214 -12.88 9.84 -9.76
CA LEU A 214 -12.15 9.21 -8.66
C LEU A 214 -12.89 9.56 -7.37
N ASP A 215 -13.35 8.54 -6.64
CA ASP A 215 -13.95 8.75 -5.32
C ASP A 215 -12.96 8.29 -4.24
N GLN A 216 -12.84 9.03 -3.14
CA GLN A 216 -12.10 8.55 -1.96
C GLN A 216 -12.64 9.19 -0.68
N ALA A 217 -12.73 8.39 0.40
CA ALA A 217 -13.21 8.85 1.69
C ALA A 217 -12.13 9.67 2.41
N GLU A 218 -12.51 10.84 2.96
CA GLU A 218 -11.67 11.68 3.84
C GLU A 218 -10.38 12.23 3.18
N GLU A 219 -10.27 12.23 1.85
CA GLU A 219 -9.02 12.52 1.12
C GLU A 219 -9.15 13.69 0.11
N GLU A 220 -9.88 14.74 0.49
CA GLU A 220 -10.09 15.97 -0.31
C GLU A 220 -8.79 16.57 -0.86
N ILE A 221 -7.77 16.69 0.00
CA ILE A 221 -6.48 17.31 -0.36
C ILE A 221 -5.77 16.49 -1.43
N LEU A 222 -5.79 15.16 -1.32
CA LEU A 222 -5.17 14.27 -2.30
C LEU A 222 -5.88 14.41 -3.66
N LEU A 223 -7.21 14.31 -3.67
CA LEU A 223 -7.99 14.40 -4.91
C LEU A 223 -7.82 15.78 -5.57
N ASN A 224 -7.72 16.86 -4.80
CA ASN A 224 -7.46 18.20 -5.34
C ASN A 224 -6.08 18.28 -6.00
N ASN A 225 -5.05 17.68 -5.37
CA ASN A 225 -3.73 17.58 -5.97
C ASN A 225 -3.76 16.78 -7.28
N ILE A 226 -4.53 15.69 -7.35
CA ILE A 226 -4.71 14.89 -8.58
C ILE A 226 -5.43 15.72 -9.66
N GLY A 227 -6.49 16.44 -9.31
CA GLY A 227 -7.22 17.31 -10.24
C GLY A 227 -6.33 18.40 -10.84
N ILE A 228 -5.47 19.01 -10.01
CA ILE A 228 -4.47 19.99 -10.46
C ILE A 228 -3.48 19.36 -11.43
N LEU A 229 -3.02 18.12 -11.20
CA LEU A 229 -2.09 17.45 -12.11
C LEU A 229 -2.68 17.19 -13.49
N PHE A 230 -3.94 16.76 -13.57
CA PHE A 230 -4.57 16.40 -14.85
C PHE A 230 -5.18 17.60 -15.59
N SER A 231 -5.65 18.61 -14.87
CA SER A 231 -6.50 19.68 -15.44
C SER A 231 -6.08 21.10 -15.07
N ASN A 232 -4.96 21.26 -14.36
CA ASN A 232 -4.49 22.55 -13.82
C ASN A 232 -5.51 23.28 -12.93
N LYS A 233 -6.51 22.56 -12.39
CA LYS A 233 -7.51 23.11 -11.47
C LYS A 233 -7.97 22.07 -10.45
N PRO A 234 -8.28 22.48 -9.21
CA PRO A 234 -9.03 21.63 -8.29
C PRO A 234 -10.44 21.40 -8.86
N SER A 235 -10.94 20.17 -8.73
CA SER A 235 -12.27 19.79 -9.22
C SER A 235 -12.93 18.77 -8.29
N VAL A 236 -12.69 18.91 -6.99
CA VAL A 236 -13.21 18.00 -5.97
C VAL A 236 -14.47 18.57 -5.34
N TYR A 237 -15.47 17.73 -5.10
CA TYR A 237 -16.65 18.09 -4.35
C TYR A 237 -17.06 16.99 -3.36
N LEU A 238 -17.64 17.42 -2.25
CA LEU A 238 -18.17 16.52 -1.23
C LEU A 238 -19.44 15.83 -1.76
N ARG A 239 -19.45 14.51 -1.72
CA ARG A 239 -20.61 13.68 -2.02
C ARG A 239 -21.40 13.45 -0.74
N LYS A 240 -22.71 13.73 -0.76
CA LYS A 240 -23.58 13.43 0.38
C LYS A 240 -23.71 11.91 0.54
N THR A 241 -23.06 11.37 1.56
CA THR A 241 -23.11 9.95 1.94
C THR A 241 -23.44 9.81 3.42
N LYS A 242 -24.07 8.68 3.80
CA LYS A 242 -24.25 8.34 5.22
C LYS A 242 -22.92 7.78 5.74
N GLY A 243 -22.32 8.42 6.73
CA GLY A 243 -21.07 7.97 7.35
C GLY A 243 -19.92 8.94 7.09
N LYS A 244 -18.81 8.42 6.55
CA LYS A 244 -17.63 9.23 6.23
C LYS A 244 -17.91 10.19 5.07
N ASP A 245 -17.20 11.32 5.10
CA ASP A 245 -17.16 12.27 3.99
C ASP A 245 -16.47 11.61 2.79
N ILE A 246 -17.20 11.44 1.70
CA ILE A 246 -16.67 10.90 0.44
C ILE A 246 -16.49 12.06 -0.53
N TYR A 247 -15.28 12.19 -1.06
CA TYR A 247 -14.94 13.22 -2.04
C TYR A 247 -14.83 12.63 -3.43
N ARG A 248 -15.14 13.44 -4.43
CA ARG A 248 -15.12 13.11 -5.86
C ARG A 248 -14.48 14.22 -6.67
#